data_AF-A0A397C6U4-F1
#
_entry.id   AF-A0A397C6U4-F1
#
_cell.length_a   1.000
_cell.length_b   1.000
_cell.length_c   1.000
_cell.angle_alpha   90.00
_cell.angle_beta   90.00
_cell.angle_gamma   90.00
#
_symmetry.space_group_name_H-M   'P 1'
#
loop_
_entity.id
_entity.type
_entity.pdbx_description
1 polymer ?
#
loop_
_entity_poly.entity_id
_entity_poly.type
_entity_poly.pdbx_seq_one_letter_code
_entity_poly.pdbx_strand_id
1 'polypeptide(L)'
;MIDDNAATGRSASLIDGQLERDGHALAANYERCITFRMLLQEISATMTMRIQAVESSLGVSEGAFETQEAAVQDMIQAHQQVEEDLRAIFTALKHQRVDPAMSLFDFVDADTVMDLQRQAQSHIHTIVESRHNTVDSLELLRATMSFYQGLDFNGMVPLSSDGQSVWDALGDLCQHLQDELFECKLRHQCDRRILHTFSAMHDTSQAYDAALSECHVLLDELTNLLRFYERFLAAYEALPLELQRRQAYEATTRRLVC
;
A
#
# COMPACT_ATOMS: atom_id res chain seq x y z
N MET A 1 85.02 2.90 -31.58
CA MET A 1 83.69 2.41 -31.98
C MET A 1 83.38 1.10 -31.27
N ILE A 2 83.21 1.11 -29.95
CA ILE A 2 82.60 0.01 -29.17
C ILE A 2 82.07 0.70 -27.92
N ASP A 3 80.81 1.16 -27.92
CA ASP A 3 80.07 1.48 -26.67
C ASP A 3 78.58 1.80 -26.92
N ASP A 4 78.16 2.09 -28.16
CA ASP A 4 76.73 2.34 -28.46
C ASP A 4 75.84 1.09 -28.39
N ASN A 5 76.38 -0.12 -28.59
CA ASN A 5 75.60 -1.37 -28.57
C ASN A 5 75.21 -1.85 -27.16
N ALA A 6 75.98 -1.50 -26.13
CA ALA A 6 75.71 -1.94 -24.76
C ALA A 6 74.64 -1.07 -24.08
N ALA A 7 74.60 0.22 -24.40
CA ALA A 7 73.59 1.16 -23.92
C ALA A 7 72.22 0.89 -24.57
N THR A 8 72.18 0.64 -25.88
CA THR A 8 70.96 0.24 -26.60
C THR A 8 70.46 -1.15 -26.18
N GLY A 9 71.36 -2.12 -25.94
CA GLY A 9 70.98 -3.45 -25.42
C GLY A 9 70.40 -3.44 -24.01
N ARG A 10 70.94 -2.61 -23.10
CA ARG A 10 70.36 -2.41 -21.75
C ARG A 10 69.04 -1.66 -21.79
N SER A 11 68.90 -0.67 -22.67
CA SER A 11 67.65 0.06 -22.84
C SER A 11 66.57 -0.83 -23.46
N ALA A 12 66.93 -1.70 -24.41
CA ALA A 12 66.03 -2.70 -24.98
C ALA A 12 65.60 -3.74 -23.94
N SER A 13 66.52 -4.27 -23.10
CA SER A 13 66.14 -5.23 -22.05
C SER A 13 65.27 -4.62 -20.94
N LEU A 14 65.46 -3.33 -20.64
CA LEU A 14 64.60 -2.59 -19.70
C LEU A 14 63.20 -2.34 -20.26
N ILE A 15 63.11 -2.02 -21.56
CA ILE A 15 61.84 -1.88 -22.27
C ILE A 15 61.11 -3.23 -22.34
N ASP A 16 61.82 -4.33 -22.62
CA ASP A 16 61.25 -5.67 -22.71
C ASP A 16 60.70 -6.14 -21.35
N GLY A 17 61.46 -5.95 -20.27
CA GLY A 17 61.00 -6.24 -18.90
C GLY A 17 59.92 -5.29 -18.38
N GLN A 18 59.73 -4.11 -18.98
CA GLN A 18 58.57 -3.26 -18.71
C GLN A 18 57.35 -3.74 -19.49
N LEU A 19 57.53 -4.09 -20.76
CA LEU A 19 56.48 -4.62 -21.63
C LEU A 19 55.89 -5.93 -21.09
N GLU A 20 56.73 -6.83 -20.57
CA GLU A 20 56.31 -8.09 -19.95
C GLU A 20 55.47 -7.84 -18.68
N ARG A 21 55.90 -6.89 -17.83
CA ARG A 21 55.14 -6.50 -16.64
C ARG A 21 53.80 -5.86 -16.99
N ASP A 22 53.78 -4.98 -17.98
CA ASP A 22 52.55 -4.32 -18.45
C ASP A 22 51.61 -5.34 -19.10
N GLY A 23 52.14 -6.31 -19.86
CA GLY A 23 51.39 -7.42 -20.43
C GLY A 23 50.76 -8.33 -19.37
N HIS A 24 51.51 -8.69 -18.32
CA HIS A 24 50.96 -9.44 -17.18
C HIS A 24 49.88 -8.67 -16.42
N ALA A 25 50.08 -7.37 -16.18
CA ALA A 25 49.09 -6.52 -15.54
C ALA A 25 47.81 -6.41 -16.39
N LEU A 26 47.95 -6.30 -17.71
CA LEU A 26 46.83 -6.26 -18.65
C LEU A 26 46.03 -7.57 -18.63
N ALA A 27 46.71 -8.72 -18.71
CA ALA A 27 46.06 -10.03 -18.64
C ALA A 27 45.29 -10.23 -17.33
N ALA A 28 45.90 -9.87 -16.19
CA ALA A 28 45.24 -9.94 -14.89
C ALA A 28 44.02 -9.02 -14.79
N ASN A 29 44.08 -7.81 -15.37
CA ASN A 29 42.93 -6.91 -15.40
C ASN A 29 41.82 -7.42 -16.34
N TYR A 30 42.17 -8.03 -17.48
CA TYR A 30 41.22 -8.65 -18.39
C TYR A 30 40.46 -9.81 -17.72
N GLU A 31 41.15 -10.69 -16.99
CA GLU A 31 40.52 -11.76 -16.20
C GLU A 31 39.58 -11.21 -15.12
N ARG A 32 39.96 -10.11 -14.46
CA ARG A 32 39.08 -9.40 -13.51
C ARG A 32 37.84 -8.83 -14.18
N CYS A 33 37.97 -8.25 -15.38
CA CYS A 33 36.85 -7.74 -16.17
C CYS A 33 35.86 -8.86 -16.52
N ILE A 34 36.35 -10.03 -16.93
CA ILE A 34 35.49 -11.20 -17.20
C ILE A 34 34.76 -11.63 -15.93
N THR A 35 35.48 -11.76 -14.82
CA THR A 35 34.88 -12.17 -13.53
C THR A 35 33.82 -11.16 -13.07
N PHE A 36 34.11 -9.86 -13.22
CA PHE A 36 33.16 -8.79 -12.89
C PHE A 36 31.90 -8.85 -13.76
N ARG A 37 32.05 -9.12 -15.06
CA ARG A 37 30.92 -9.33 -15.98
C ARG A 37 30.04 -10.49 -15.52
N MET A 38 30.63 -11.63 -15.17
CA MET A 38 29.88 -12.80 -14.67
C MET A 38 29.08 -12.45 -13.41
N LEU A 39 29.69 -11.72 -12.47
CA LEU A 39 29.00 -11.26 -11.26
C LEU A 39 27.83 -10.30 -11.60
N LEU A 40 28.02 -9.37 -12.53
CA LEU A 40 26.94 -8.48 -12.98
C LEU A 40 25.78 -9.28 -13.60
N GLN A 41 26.08 -10.31 -14.39
CA GLN A 41 25.07 -11.20 -14.96
C GLN A 41 24.30 -11.98 -13.88
N GLU A 42 24.98 -12.52 -12.86
CA GLU A 42 24.33 -13.20 -11.73
C GLU A 42 23.42 -12.27 -10.91
N ILE A 43 23.91 -11.05 -10.63
CA ILE A 43 23.13 -10.00 -9.93
C ILE A 43 21.90 -9.64 -10.77
N SER A 44 22.08 -9.42 -12.07
CA SER A 44 21.02 -9.09 -13.02
C SER A 44 19.94 -10.17 -13.08
N ALA A 45 20.34 -11.45 -13.14
CA ALA A 45 19.43 -12.59 -13.13
C ALA A 45 18.64 -12.65 -11.80
N THR A 46 19.32 -12.46 -10.67
CA THR A 46 18.69 -12.46 -9.35
C THR A 46 17.66 -11.33 -9.21
N MET A 47 18.00 -10.10 -9.62
CA MET A 47 17.06 -8.97 -9.62
C MET A 47 15.86 -9.24 -10.53
N THR A 48 16.08 -9.87 -11.69
CA THR A 48 15.01 -10.26 -12.62
C THR A 48 14.07 -11.30 -12.02
N MET A 49 14.57 -12.30 -11.31
CA MET A 49 13.71 -13.25 -10.60
C MET A 49 12.89 -12.56 -9.50
N ARG A 50 13.49 -11.62 -8.77
CA ARG A 50 12.80 -10.87 -7.72
C ARG A 50 11.71 -9.96 -8.27
N ILE A 51 11.94 -9.27 -9.38
CA ILE A 51 10.91 -8.40 -9.97
C ILE A 51 9.72 -9.21 -10.49
N GLN A 52 9.95 -10.40 -11.04
CA GLN A 52 8.86 -11.29 -11.49
C GLN A 52 8.02 -11.79 -10.31
N ALA A 53 8.66 -12.09 -9.17
CA ALA A 53 7.93 -12.43 -7.95
C ALA A 53 7.09 -11.25 -7.45
N VAL A 54 7.65 -10.03 -7.47
CA VAL A 54 6.94 -8.79 -7.13
C VAL A 54 5.74 -8.56 -8.05
N GLU A 55 5.91 -8.72 -9.36
CA GLU A 55 4.84 -8.57 -10.36
C GLU A 55 3.67 -9.53 -10.11
N SER A 56 3.98 -10.79 -9.78
CA SER A 56 2.97 -11.78 -9.39
C SER A 56 2.22 -11.37 -8.11
N SER A 57 2.96 -10.93 -7.08
CA SER A 57 2.34 -10.43 -5.84
C SER A 57 1.48 -9.19 -6.06
N LEU A 58 1.90 -8.27 -6.94
CA LEU A 58 1.15 -7.07 -7.28
C LEU A 58 -0.21 -7.41 -7.86
N GLY A 59 -0.26 -8.33 -8.83
CA GLY A 59 -1.54 -8.75 -9.44
C GLY A 59 -2.51 -9.39 -8.44
N VAL A 60 -2.01 -10.14 -7.46
CA VAL A 60 -2.84 -10.68 -6.36
C VAL A 60 -3.38 -9.57 -5.46
N SER A 61 -2.53 -8.60 -5.09
CA SER A 61 -2.92 -7.46 -4.27
C SER A 61 -3.97 -6.58 -4.94
N GLU A 62 -3.85 -6.35 -6.25
CA GLU A 62 -4.83 -5.57 -7.02
C GLU A 62 -6.20 -6.25 -7.05
N GLY A 63 -6.24 -7.55 -7.34
CA GLY A 63 -7.50 -8.30 -7.32
C GLY A 63 -8.17 -8.30 -5.94
N ALA A 64 -7.38 -8.44 -4.86
CA ALA A 64 -7.91 -8.35 -3.51
C ALA A 64 -8.48 -6.95 -3.21
N PHE A 65 -7.76 -5.89 -3.59
CA PHE A 65 -8.19 -4.50 -3.38
C PHE A 65 -9.50 -4.19 -4.13
N GLU A 66 -9.63 -4.64 -5.37
CA GLU A 66 -10.87 -4.47 -6.15
C GLU A 66 -12.06 -5.19 -5.51
N THR A 67 -11.85 -6.39 -4.95
CA THR A 67 -12.94 -7.10 -4.26
C THR A 67 -13.38 -6.42 -2.95
N GLN A 68 -12.48 -5.73 -2.27
CA GLN A 68 -12.77 -5.00 -1.04
C GLN A 68 -13.51 -3.69 -1.28
N GLU A 69 -13.37 -3.07 -2.45
CA GLU A 69 -14.03 -1.80 -2.83
C GLU A 69 -15.55 -1.86 -2.60
N ALA A 70 -16.21 -2.88 -3.15
CA ALA A 70 -17.65 -3.04 -3.01
C ALA A 70 -18.08 -3.17 -1.54
N ALA A 71 -17.36 -3.98 -0.76
CA ALA A 71 -17.67 -4.20 0.66
C ALA A 71 -17.51 -2.93 1.51
N VAL A 72 -16.48 -2.13 1.24
CA VAL A 72 -16.27 -0.85 1.91
C VAL A 72 -17.38 0.13 1.55
N GLN A 73 -17.75 0.20 0.28
CA GLN A 73 -18.83 1.08 -0.18
C GLN A 73 -20.17 0.72 0.46
N ASP A 74 -20.49 -0.58 0.54
CA ASP A 74 -21.69 -1.09 1.20
C ASP A 74 -21.70 -0.73 2.69
N MET A 75 -20.56 -0.87 3.37
CA MET A 75 -20.42 -0.49 4.79
C MET A 75 -20.62 1.01 5.01
N ILE A 76 -20.03 1.86 4.16
CA ILE A 76 -20.18 3.32 4.23
C ILE A 76 -21.66 3.70 4.04
N GLN A 77 -22.33 3.08 3.06
CA GLN A 77 -23.74 3.32 2.81
C GLN A 77 -24.61 2.89 4.01
N ALA A 78 -24.29 1.75 4.64
CA ALA A 78 -25.00 1.29 5.83
C ALA A 78 -24.86 2.28 7.01
N HIS A 79 -23.66 2.83 7.24
CA HIS A 79 -23.44 3.88 8.24
C HIS A 79 -24.26 5.14 7.95
N GLN A 80 -24.24 5.61 6.70
CA GLN A 80 -25.01 6.79 6.29
C GLN A 80 -26.51 6.59 6.54
N GLN A 81 -27.05 5.42 6.18
CA GLN A 81 -28.46 5.10 6.40
C GLN A 81 -28.82 5.11 7.90
N VAL A 82 -28.02 4.45 8.74
CA VAL A 82 -28.25 4.42 10.19
C VAL A 82 -28.17 5.84 10.80
N GLU A 83 -27.25 6.68 10.31
CA GLU A 83 -27.14 8.06 10.78
C GLU A 83 -28.38 8.89 10.41
N GLU A 84 -28.90 8.74 9.20
CA GLU A 84 -30.14 9.39 8.75
C GLU A 84 -31.35 8.94 9.57
N ASP A 85 -31.48 7.64 9.81
CA ASP A 85 -32.59 7.08 10.58
C ASP A 85 -32.55 7.53 12.04
N LEU A 86 -31.37 7.53 12.68
CA LEU A 86 -31.19 8.06 14.03
C LEU A 86 -31.56 9.54 14.10
N ARG A 87 -31.16 10.34 13.10
CA ARG A 87 -31.50 11.76 13.01
C ARG A 87 -33.00 11.98 12.87
N ALA A 88 -33.69 11.13 12.10
CA ALA A 88 -35.14 11.16 11.96
C ALA A 88 -35.83 10.86 13.30
N ILE A 89 -35.38 9.84 14.03
CA ILE A 89 -35.93 9.51 15.35
C ILE A 89 -35.68 10.64 16.35
N PHE A 90 -34.47 11.17 16.42
CA PHE A 90 -34.17 12.30 17.31
C PHE A 90 -35.02 13.53 17.00
N THR A 91 -35.33 13.76 15.72
CA THR A 91 -36.28 14.80 15.32
C THR A 91 -37.68 14.49 15.84
N ALA A 92 -38.18 13.26 15.70
CA ALA A 92 -39.50 12.87 16.22
C ALA A 92 -39.58 13.02 17.75
N LEU A 93 -38.55 12.59 18.49
CA LEU A 93 -38.47 12.71 19.95
C LEU A 93 -38.51 14.19 20.41
N LYS A 94 -37.89 15.11 19.66
CA LYS A 94 -37.96 16.56 19.96
C LYS A 94 -39.37 17.13 19.79
N HIS A 95 -40.18 16.56 18.90
CA HIS A 95 -41.56 17.00 18.67
C HIS A 95 -42.56 16.39 19.67
N GLN A 96 -42.23 15.27 20.31
CA GLN A 96 -43.06 14.67 21.36
C GLN A 96 -42.83 15.37 22.70
N ARG A 97 -43.78 16.22 23.10
CA ARG A 97 -43.80 16.90 24.40
C ARG A 97 -44.25 15.94 25.50
N VAL A 98 -43.49 15.90 26.59
CA VAL A 98 -43.86 15.19 27.83
C VAL A 98 -44.56 16.15 28.78
N ASP A 99 -44.06 17.39 28.86
CA ASP A 99 -44.68 18.51 29.55
C ASP A 99 -44.45 19.81 28.73
N PRO A 100 -44.94 20.98 29.17
CA PRO A 100 -44.77 22.23 28.42
C PRO A 100 -43.31 22.66 28.20
N ALA A 101 -42.38 22.22 29.06
CA ALA A 101 -40.97 22.61 29.03
C ALA A 101 -40.06 21.52 28.43
N MET A 102 -40.45 20.25 28.49
CA MET A 102 -39.64 19.08 28.15
C MET A 102 -40.24 18.26 27.01
N SER A 103 -39.35 17.72 26.19
CA SER A 103 -39.62 16.74 25.14
C SER A 103 -39.07 15.37 25.55
N LEU A 104 -39.47 14.31 24.83
CA LEU A 104 -38.88 12.99 25.06
C LEU A 104 -37.39 12.95 24.75
N PHE A 105 -36.92 13.84 23.86
CA PHE A 105 -35.51 13.95 23.53
C PHE A 105 -34.65 14.30 24.76
N ASP A 106 -35.18 15.07 25.71
CA ASP A 106 -34.45 15.48 26.93
C ASP A 106 -34.19 14.31 27.90
N PHE A 107 -34.77 13.13 27.64
CA PHE A 107 -34.58 11.89 28.42
C PHE A 107 -33.65 10.90 27.71
N VAL A 108 -33.11 11.27 26.56
CA VAL A 108 -32.22 10.43 25.76
C VAL A 108 -30.80 10.99 25.80
N ASP A 109 -29.81 10.11 25.93
CA ASP A 109 -28.40 10.46 25.85
C ASP A 109 -27.96 10.66 24.39
N ALA A 110 -28.41 11.77 23.81
CA ALA A 110 -28.12 12.11 22.41
C ALA A 110 -26.64 12.48 22.20
N ASP A 111 -25.96 12.98 23.22
CA ASP A 111 -24.55 13.36 23.14
C ASP A 111 -23.67 12.14 22.89
N THR A 112 -23.89 11.05 23.63
CA THR A 112 -23.19 9.78 23.40
C THR A 112 -23.43 9.26 21.98
N VAL A 113 -24.66 9.33 21.46
CA VAL A 113 -24.97 8.88 20.09
C VAL A 113 -24.27 9.73 19.04
N MET A 114 -24.26 11.05 19.20
CA MET A 114 -23.55 11.96 18.30
C MET A 114 -22.04 11.74 18.33
N ASP A 115 -21.47 11.39 19.50
CA ASP A 115 -20.05 11.07 19.62
C ASP A 115 -19.69 9.76 18.93
N LEU A 116 -20.53 8.72 19.04
CA LEU A 116 -20.35 7.47 18.29
C LEU A 116 -20.46 7.68 16.77
N GLN A 117 -21.42 8.49 16.31
CA GLN A 117 -21.53 8.88 14.90
C GLN A 117 -20.29 9.61 14.41
N ARG A 118 -19.74 10.53 15.21
CA ARG A 118 -18.50 11.26 14.87
C ARG A 118 -17.30 10.32 14.79
N GLN A 119 -17.18 9.37 15.72
CA GLN A 119 -16.12 8.35 15.68
C GLN A 119 -16.24 7.49 14.41
N ALA A 120 -17.44 7.03 14.07
CA ALA A 120 -17.68 6.25 12.86
C ALA A 120 -17.28 7.04 11.60
N GLN A 121 -17.66 8.31 11.49
CA GLN A 121 -17.25 9.19 10.39
C GLN A 121 -15.73 9.37 10.31
N SER A 122 -15.05 9.50 11.46
CA SER A 122 -13.59 9.59 11.50
C SER A 122 -12.92 8.31 10.99
N HIS A 123 -13.42 7.13 11.38
CA HIS A 123 -12.87 5.87 10.90
C HIS A 123 -13.16 5.64 9.41
N ILE A 124 -14.36 5.99 8.93
CA ILE A 124 -14.70 5.98 7.50
C ILE A 124 -13.73 6.86 6.70
N HIS A 125 -13.40 8.06 7.21
CA HIS A 125 -12.44 8.94 6.55
C HIS A 125 -11.05 8.29 6.44
N THR A 126 -10.55 7.71 7.53
CA THR A 126 -9.27 6.98 7.55
C THR A 126 -9.26 5.82 6.55
N ILE A 127 -10.36 5.06 6.44
CA ILE A 127 -10.51 3.95 5.49
C ILE A 127 -10.41 4.46 4.05
N VAL A 128 -11.16 5.53 3.71
CA VAL A 128 -11.15 6.12 2.37
C VAL A 128 -9.77 6.67 2.02
N GLU A 129 -9.13 7.40 2.93
CA GLU A 129 -7.77 7.93 2.74
C GLU A 129 -6.74 6.81 2.55
N SER A 130 -6.77 5.78 3.40
CA SER A 130 -5.86 4.63 3.30
C SER A 130 -6.01 3.90 1.96
N ARG A 131 -7.24 3.82 1.45
CA ARG A 131 -7.51 3.23 0.14
C ARG A 131 -6.99 4.09 -1.01
N HIS A 132 -7.16 5.41 -0.94
CA HIS A 132 -6.57 6.32 -1.92
C HIS A 132 -5.04 6.18 -1.95
N ASN A 133 -4.39 6.19 -0.78
CA ASN A 133 -2.94 6.00 -0.65
C ASN A 133 -2.47 4.64 -1.20
N THR A 134 -3.29 3.60 -1.05
CA THR A 134 -3.00 2.27 -1.59
C THR A 134 -3.07 2.27 -3.12
N VAL A 135 -4.08 2.92 -3.71
CA VAL A 135 -4.18 3.07 -5.18
C VAL A 135 -2.97 3.81 -5.74
N ASP A 136 -2.60 4.94 -5.15
CA ASP A 136 -1.42 5.71 -5.57
C ASP A 136 -0.13 4.89 -5.47
N SER A 137 -0.01 4.06 -4.43
CA SER A 137 1.13 3.16 -4.25
C SER A 137 1.17 2.05 -5.29
N LEU A 138 0.02 1.47 -5.65
CA LEU A 138 -0.09 0.48 -6.71
C LEU A 138 0.28 1.08 -8.08
N GLU A 139 -0.20 2.29 -8.38
CA GLU A 139 0.18 3.02 -9.60
C GLU A 139 1.69 3.29 -9.66
N LEU A 140 2.28 3.69 -8.54
CA LEU A 140 3.72 3.89 -8.45
C LEU A 140 4.50 2.58 -8.65
N LEU A 141 4.02 1.46 -8.10
CA LEU A 141 4.62 0.14 -8.32
C LEU A 141 4.55 -0.26 -9.79
N ARG A 142 3.40 -0.10 -10.45
CA ARG A 142 3.27 -0.36 -11.90
C ARG A 142 4.25 0.48 -12.72
N ALA A 143 4.34 1.78 -12.45
CA ALA A 143 5.25 2.67 -13.17
C ALA A 143 6.71 2.27 -12.94
N THR A 144 7.08 1.91 -11.71
CA THR A 144 8.44 1.47 -11.37
C THR A 144 8.78 0.13 -12.03
N MET A 145 7.83 -0.82 -12.07
CA MET A 145 7.99 -2.09 -12.76
C MET A 145 8.10 -1.92 -14.27
N SER A 146 7.26 -1.09 -14.88
CA SER A 146 7.33 -0.80 -16.32
C SER A 146 8.67 -0.17 -16.69
N PHE A 147 9.18 0.76 -15.88
CA PHE A 147 10.52 1.31 -16.05
C PHE A 147 11.59 0.22 -15.93
N TYR A 148 11.50 -0.66 -14.92
CA TYR A 148 12.43 -1.79 -14.75
C TYR A 148 12.43 -2.71 -15.97
N GLN A 149 11.26 -3.09 -16.48
CA GLN A 149 11.10 -3.96 -17.64
C GLN A 149 11.63 -3.32 -18.94
N GLY A 150 11.66 -1.99 -19.02
CA GLY A 150 12.25 -1.24 -20.13
C GLY A 150 13.79 -1.22 -20.17
N LEU A 151 14.47 -1.75 -19.14
CA LEU A 151 15.93 -1.85 -19.11
C LEU A 151 16.39 -3.08 -19.92
N ASP A 152 16.95 -2.85 -21.11
CA ASP A 152 17.40 -3.89 -22.04
C ASP A 152 18.80 -4.42 -21.71
N PHE A 153 18.87 -5.63 -21.19
CA PHE A 153 20.12 -6.34 -20.91
C PHE A 153 20.50 -7.37 -21.99
N ASN A 154 19.71 -7.50 -23.07
CA ASN A 154 19.95 -8.50 -24.12
C ASN A 154 20.99 -8.06 -25.16
N GLY A 155 21.66 -6.93 -24.95
CA GLY A 155 22.79 -6.44 -25.74
C GLY A 155 24.06 -7.31 -25.62
N MET A 156 23.93 -8.63 -25.74
CA MET A 156 25.06 -9.55 -25.88
C MET A 156 25.54 -9.53 -27.33
N VAL A 157 26.36 -8.55 -27.70
CA VAL A 157 27.19 -8.68 -28.91
C VAL A 157 28.42 -9.51 -28.54
N PRO A 158 28.73 -10.58 -29.30
CA PRO A 158 29.98 -11.30 -29.13
C PRO A 158 31.15 -10.36 -29.43
N LEU A 159 32.09 -10.24 -28.49
CA LEU A 159 33.39 -9.60 -28.71
C LEU A 159 34.21 -10.48 -29.65
N SER A 160 34.08 -10.26 -30.95
CA SER A 160 35.14 -10.39 -31.97
C SER A 160 34.53 -10.30 -33.36
N SER A 161 34.79 -9.19 -34.07
CA SER A 161 34.89 -9.28 -35.53
C SER A 161 36.34 -9.61 -35.88
N ASP A 162 36.54 -10.54 -36.82
CA ASP A 162 37.87 -10.90 -37.31
C ASP A 162 38.55 -9.64 -37.89
N GLY A 163 39.51 -9.07 -37.17
CA GLY A 163 40.32 -7.92 -37.62
C GLY A 163 40.47 -6.76 -36.64
N GLN A 164 39.83 -6.78 -35.48
CA GLN A 164 39.89 -5.69 -34.50
C GLN A 164 41.12 -5.78 -33.59
N SER A 165 41.80 -4.66 -33.33
CA SER A 165 42.96 -4.59 -32.44
C SER A 165 42.56 -5.03 -31.02
N VAL A 166 43.45 -5.74 -30.33
CA VAL A 166 43.24 -6.17 -28.93
C VAL A 166 42.94 -4.98 -28.01
N TRP A 167 43.51 -3.81 -28.30
CA TRP A 167 43.26 -2.58 -27.55
C TRP A 167 41.86 -2.02 -27.77
N ASP A 168 41.34 -2.14 -28.99
CA ASP A 168 39.97 -1.71 -29.32
C ASP A 168 38.96 -2.65 -28.68
N ALA A 169 39.20 -3.97 -28.75
CA ALA A 169 38.36 -4.98 -28.08
C ALA A 169 38.34 -4.81 -26.55
N LEU A 170 39.47 -4.40 -25.94
CA LEU A 170 39.53 -4.08 -24.52
C LEU A 170 38.79 -2.77 -24.19
N GLY A 171 38.93 -1.75 -25.03
CA GLY A 171 38.19 -0.49 -24.90
C GLY A 171 36.68 -0.73 -24.96
N ASP A 172 36.24 -1.53 -25.92
CA ASP A 172 34.86 -1.97 -26.06
C ASP A 172 34.40 -2.72 -24.81
N LEU A 173 35.15 -3.73 -24.34
CA LEU A 173 34.79 -4.47 -23.12
C LEU A 173 34.65 -3.55 -21.89
N CYS A 174 35.56 -2.60 -21.71
CA CYS A 174 35.49 -1.63 -20.62
C CYS A 174 34.26 -0.72 -20.72
N GLN A 175 33.89 -0.27 -21.92
CA GLN A 175 32.69 0.54 -22.13
C GLN A 175 31.42 -0.27 -21.83
N HIS A 176 31.33 -1.50 -22.33
CA HIS A 176 30.20 -2.38 -22.05
C HIS A 176 30.05 -2.66 -20.55
N LEU A 177 31.16 -2.90 -19.83
CA LEU A 177 31.13 -3.07 -18.38
C LEU A 177 30.64 -1.82 -17.63
N GLN A 178 30.96 -0.62 -18.13
CA GLN A 178 30.45 0.62 -17.55
C GLN A 178 28.95 0.77 -17.75
N ASP A 179 28.46 0.42 -18.95
CA ASP A 179 27.04 0.47 -19.28
C ASP A 179 26.25 -0.56 -18.45
N GLU A 180 26.70 -1.82 -18.40
CA GLU A 180 26.10 -2.88 -17.56
C GLU A 180 26.07 -2.48 -16.07
N LEU A 181 27.14 -1.84 -15.57
CA LEU A 181 27.20 -1.34 -14.19
C LEU A 181 26.20 -0.20 -13.95
N PHE A 182 26.04 0.70 -14.91
CA PHE A 182 25.08 1.80 -14.82
C PHE A 182 23.65 1.27 -14.74
N GLU A 183 23.29 0.33 -15.61
CA GLU A 183 21.96 -0.29 -15.60
C GLU A 183 21.72 -1.10 -14.32
N CYS A 184 22.73 -1.83 -13.83
CA CYS A 184 22.65 -2.52 -12.54
C CYS A 184 22.37 -1.56 -11.37
N LYS A 185 22.93 -0.34 -11.40
CA LYS A 185 22.62 0.70 -10.40
C LYS A 185 21.19 1.20 -10.50
N LEU A 186 20.67 1.39 -11.72
CA LEU A 186 19.27 1.78 -11.93
C LEU A 186 18.31 0.70 -11.40
N ARG A 187 18.60 -0.57 -11.65
CA ARG A 187 17.83 -1.70 -11.10
C ARG A 187 17.84 -1.72 -9.58
N HIS A 188 19.01 -1.52 -8.97
CA HIS A 188 19.10 -1.42 -7.52
C HIS A 188 18.26 -0.26 -6.95
N GLN A 189 18.18 0.87 -7.65
CA GLN A 189 17.31 1.98 -7.23
C GLN A 189 15.82 1.60 -7.34
N CYS A 190 15.43 0.90 -8.42
CA CYS A 190 14.08 0.38 -8.58
C CYS A 190 13.72 -0.59 -7.45
N ASP A 191 14.58 -1.56 -7.16
CA ASP A 191 14.40 -2.51 -6.05
C ASP A 191 14.16 -1.79 -4.72
N ARG A 192 14.98 -0.78 -4.40
CA ARG A 192 14.82 0.00 -3.16
C ARG A 192 13.51 0.75 -3.13
N ARG A 193 13.09 1.33 -4.26
CA ARG A 193 11.83 2.06 -4.36
C ARG A 193 10.64 1.12 -4.20
N ILE A 194 10.67 -0.04 -4.84
CA ILE A 194 9.66 -1.10 -4.69
C ILE A 194 9.53 -1.54 -3.23
N LEU A 195 10.66 -1.84 -2.57
CA LEU A 195 10.67 -2.25 -1.17
C LEU A 195 10.10 -1.15 -0.25
N HIS A 196 10.47 0.10 -0.49
CA HIS A 196 9.93 1.23 0.27
C HIS A 196 8.41 1.36 0.07
N THR A 197 7.92 1.25 -1.16
CA THR A 197 6.49 1.31 -1.45
C THR A 197 5.72 0.17 -0.78
N PHE A 198 6.23 -1.07 -0.82
CA PHE A 198 5.60 -2.19 -0.09
C PHE A 198 5.57 -1.98 1.42
N SER A 199 6.65 -1.43 2.00
CA SER A 199 6.68 -1.10 3.43
C SER A 199 5.60 -0.08 3.79
N ALA A 200 5.48 1.00 3.00
CA ALA A 200 4.46 2.03 3.22
C ALA A 200 3.04 1.48 3.04
N MET A 201 2.82 0.61 2.04
CA MET A 201 1.54 -0.08 1.84
C MET A 201 1.21 -1.01 3.02
N HIS A 202 2.20 -1.69 3.60
CA HIS A 202 1.98 -2.55 4.76
C HIS A 202 1.52 -1.74 5.98
N ASP A 203 2.18 -0.61 6.26
CA ASP A 203 1.78 0.28 7.36
C ASP A 203 0.37 0.85 7.14
N THR A 204 0.06 1.24 5.90
CA THR A 204 -1.27 1.71 5.50
C THR A 204 -2.33 0.61 5.66
N SER A 205 -2.01 -0.64 5.31
CA SER A 205 -2.90 -1.79 5.47
C SER A 205 -3.24 -2.06 6.94
N GLN A 206 -2.27 -1.94 7.85
CA GLN A 206 -2.53 -2.13 9.28
C GLN A 206 -3.48 -1.06 9.83
N ALA A 207 -3.27 0.21 9.45
CA ALA A 207 -4.16 1.30 9.85
C ALA A 207 -5.57 1.12 9.28
N TYR A 208 -5.65 0.69 8.02
CA TYR A 208 -6.90 0.36 7.34
C TYR A 208 -7.67 -0.76 8.07
N ASP A 209 -7.02 -1.89 8.37
CA ASP A 209 -7.66 -3.04 9.02
C ASP A 209 -8.19 -2.69 10.41
N ALA A 210 -7.41 -1.91 11.18
CA ALA A 210 -7.84 -1.41 12.48
C ALA A 210 -9.08 -0.51 12.36
N ALA A 211 -9.05 0.47 11.44
CA ALA A 211 -10.19 1.37 11.24
C ALA A 211 -11.44 0.63 10.72
N LEU A 212 -11.28 -0.36 9.85
CA LEU A 212 -12.38 -1.18 9.33
C LEU A 212 -13.04 -1.99 10.44
N SER A 213 -12.24 -2.62 11.31
CA SER A 213 -12.75 -3.36 12.46
C SER A 213 -13.57 -2.46 13.39
N GLU A 214 -13.04 -1.28 13.76
CA GLU A 214 -13.74 -0.32 14.62
C GLU A 214 -15.04 0.21 13.95
N CYS A 215 -14.99 0.48 12.64
CA CYS A 215 -16.18 0.86 11.87
C CYS A 215 -17.31 -0.18 11.95
N HIS A 216 -16.99 -1.47 11.87
CA HIS A 216 -18.00 -2.52 11.99
C HIS A 216 -18.62 -2.58 13.39
N VAL A 217 -17.80 -2.45 14.44
CA VAL A 217 -18.30 -2.39 15.83
C VAL A 217 -19.24 -1.21 16.02
N LEU A 218 -18.84 -0.02 15.55
CA LEU A 218 -19.66 1.18 15.64
C LEU A 218 -20.96 1.06 14.83
N LEU A 219 -20.94 0.39 13.67
CA LEU A 219 -22.15 0.14 12.89
C LEU A 219 -23.16 -0.70 13.68
N ASP A 220 -22.69 -1.78 14.31
CA ASP A 220 -23.51 -2.65 15.12
C ASP A 220 -24.08 -1.92 16.34
N GLU A 221 -23.25 -1.12 17.03
CA GLU A 221 -23.68 -0.31 18.17
C GLU A 221 -24.74 0.72 17.78
N LEU A 222 -24.49 1.51 16.74
CA LEU A 222 -25.44 2.52 16.25
C LEU A 222 -26.74 1.87 15.74
N THR A 223 -26.67 0.71 15.09
CA THR A 223 -27.85 -0.05 14.67
C THR A 223 -28.65 -0.55 15.86
N ASN A 224 -27.98 -1.00 16.93
CA ASN A 224 -28.65 -1.43 18.16
C ASN A 224 -29.32 -0.26 18.87
N LEU A 225 -28.65 0.90 18.91
CA LEU A 225 -29.23 2.14 19.43
C LEU A 225 -30.43 2.60 18.62
N LEU A 226 -30.34 2.54 17.28
CA LEU A 226 -31.46 2.84 16.39
C LEU A 226 -32.68 1.98 16.74
N ARG A 227 -32.52 0.65 16.78
CA ARG A 227 -33.59 -0.27 17.16
C ARG A 227 -34.14 -0.02 18.56
N PHE A 228 -33.28 0.37 19.50
CA PHE A 228 -33.72 0.75 20.85
C PHE A 228 -34.62 1.97 20.80
N TYR A 229 -34.22 3.04 20.10
CA TYR A 229 -35.01 4.26 20.02
C TYR A 229 -36.31 4.10 19.23
N GLU A 230 -36.33 3.28 18.17
CA GLU A 230 -37.57 2.90 17.47
C GLU A 230 -38.56 2.25 18.44
N ARG A 231 -38.09 1.30 19.24
CA ARG A 231 -38.93 0.60 20.25
C ARG A 231 -39.36 1.54 21.35
N PHE A 232 -38.48 2.43 21.80
CA PHE A 232 -38.81 3.43 22.82
C PHE A 232 -39.93 4.35 22.34
N LEU A 233 -39.83 4.86 21.12
CA LEU A 233 -40.82 5.76 20.52
C LEU A 233 -42.16 5.04 20.33
N ALA A 234 -42.15 3.82 19.79
CA ALA A 234 -43.35 3.00 19.65
C ALA A 234 -44.01 2.65 21.01
N ALA A 235 -43.21 2.37 22.04
CA ALA A 235 -43.71 2.10 23.39
C ALA A 235 -44.37 3.35 24.00
N TYR A 236 -43.79 4.53 23.77
CA TYR A 236 -44.38 5.79 24.21
C TYR A 236 -45.72 6.06 23.53
N GLU A 237 -45.81 5.86 22.21
CA GLU A 237 -47.06 6.02 21.45
C GLU A 237 -48.18 5.08 21.90
N ALA A 238 -47.83 3.87 22.38
CA ALA A 238 -48.79 2.92 22.92
C ALA A 238 -49.25 3.24 24.35
N LEU A 239 -48.53 4.10 25.08
CA LEU A 239 -48.78 4.39 26.49
C LEU A 239 -50.20 4.93 26.79
N PRO A 240 -50.78 5.87 26.00
CA PRO A 240 -52.12 6.38 26.27
C PRO A 240 -53.20 5.30 26.21
N LEU A 241 -53.10 4.37 25.25
CA LEU A 241 -54.03 3.24 25.12
C LEU A 241 -53.94 2.31 26.34
N GLU A 242 -52.73 2.03 26.80
CA GLU A 242 -52.50 1.20 27.97
C GLU A 242 -53.00 1.87 29.26
N LEU A 243 -52.80 3.19 29.40
CA LEU A 243 -53.35 3.97 30.52
C LEU A 243 -54.88 3.94 30.53
N GLN A 244 -55.53 4.13 29.37
CA GLN A 244 -56.99 4.03 29.25
C GLN A 244 -57.49 2.63 29.62
N ARG A 245 -56.81 1.57 29.15
CA ARG A 245 -57.14 0.19 29.49
C ARG A 245 -57.09 -0.05 31.00
N ARG A 246 -56.05 0.46 31.68
CA ARG A 246 -55.91 0.35 33.15
C ARG A 246 -56.99 1.13 33.89
N GLN A 247 -57.30 2.34 33.45
CA GLN A 247 -58.39 3.14 34.04
C GLN A 247 -59.75 2.44 33.92
N ALA A 248 -60.05 1.87 32.74
CA ALA A 248 -61.28 1.11 32.52
C ALA A 248 -61.36 -0.15 33.40
N TYR A 249 -60.24 -0.86 33.55
CA TYR A 249 -60.14 -2.02 34.43
C TYR A 249 -60.38 -1.63 35.89
N GLU A 250 -59.72 -0.59 36.40
CA GLU A 250 -59.92 -0.10 37.77
C GLU A 250 -61.37 0.30 38.03
N ALA A 251 -62.00 1.02 37.09
CA ALA A 251 -63.41 1.40 37.20
C ALA A 251 -64.34 0.18 37.28
N THR A 252 -64.03 -0.87 36.52
CA THR A 252 -64.80 -2.12 36.51
C THR A 252 -64.62 -2.89 37.82
N THR A 253 -63.37 -3.01 38.30
CA THR A 253 -63.06 -3.67 39.57
C THR A 253 -63.71 -2.95 40.75
N ARG A 254 -63.71 -1.61 40.79
CA ARG A 254 -64.42 -0.85 41.84
C ARG A 254 -65.93 -1.11 41.84
N ARG A 255 -66.55 -1.31 40.68
CA ARG A 255 -67.98 -1.65 40.57
C ARG A 255 -68.32 -3.08 41.04
N LEU A 256 -67.34 -3.99 41.04
CA LEU A 256 -67.54 -5.39 41.45
C LEU A 256 -67.28 -5.61 42.95
N VAL A 257 -66.60 -4.67 43.63
CA VAL A 257 -66.21 -4.75 45.05
C VAL A 257 -67.12 -3.89 45.96
N CYS A 258 -67.98 -3.05 45.37
CA CYS A 258 -69.08 -2.36 46.07
C CYS A 258 -70.40 -3.11 45.86
#